data_AF-Q7RPD8-F1
#
_entry.id   AF-Q7RPD8-F1
#
_cell.length_a   1.000
_cell.length_b   1.000
_cell.length_c   1.000
_cell.angle_alpha   90.00
_cell.angle_beta   90.00
_cell.angle_gamma   90.00
#
_symmetry.space_group_name_H-M   'P 1'
#
loop_
_entity.id
_entity.type
_entity.pdbx_description
1 polymer ?
#
loop_
_entity_poly.entity_id
_entity_poly.type
_entity_poly.pdbx_seq_one_letter_code
_entity_poly.pdbx_strand_id
1 'polypeptide(L)'
;MHIWPLIYRTRCGLPLLFQMKHETEKLKKEKDEKKIEKVENKYNKRSNEIKGNFEEINEDEMKMKLSELNKLTFSPKEEDDIICAIPMCAPYSAIQGHKYKVKLVPGNAKKGQIAKSCISHFLKCSTNDIEKKFINGISMDDLGNCIITNSTTDLLNSKFR
;
A
#
# COMPACT_ATOMS: atom_id res chain seq x y z
N MET A 1 7.90 11.28 -10.05
CA MET A 1 7.46 12.07 -8.87
C MET A 1 6.85 11.08 -7.89
N HIS A 2 7.66 10.62 -6.94
CA HIS A 2 7.33 9.50 -6.06
C HIS A 2 6.84 10.07 -4.73
N ILE A 3 5.70 9.59 -4.26
CA ILE A 3 5.07 10.01 -3.01
C ILE A 3 4.73 8.78 -2.21
N TRP A 4 4.76 9.00 -0.91
CA TRP A 4 4.63 7.98 0.08
C TRP A 4 3.26 7.99 0.73
N PRO A 5 2.46 6.92 0.57
CA PRO A 5 1.31 6.73 1.41
C PRO A 5 1.78 6.21 2.77
N LEU A 6 1.13 6.71 3.81
CA LEU A 6 1.08 5.97 5.06
C LEU A 6 0.02 4.89 4.91
N ILE A 7 0.42 3.63 5.10
CA ILE A 7 -0.50 2.50 5.16
C ILE A 7 -0.49 2.00 6.59
N TYR A 8 -1.68 1.76 7.11
CA TYR A 8 -1.88 1.17 8.41
C TYR A 8 -2.03 -0.33 8.26
N ARG A 9 -1.39 -1.07 9.17
CA ARG A 9 -1.74 -2.47 9.39
C ARG A 9 -2.85 -2.48 10.44
N THR A 10 -4.04 -2.95 10.07
CA THR A 10 -5.19 -3.06 10.98
C THR A 10 -5.44 -4.53 11.33
N ARG A 11 -5.95 -4.76 12.55
CA ARG A 11 -6.37 -6.06 13.07
C ARG A 11 -7.90 -6.12 13.07
N CYS A 12 -8.55 -5.81 11.95
CA CYS A 12 -10.01 -5.89 11.90
C CYS A 12 -10.44 -7.32 12.30
N GLY A 13 -11.30 -7.45 13.31
CA GLY A 13 -12.00 -8.69 13.59
C GLY A 13 -12.91 -9.03 12.41
N LEU A 14 -12.48 -9.97 11.56
CA LEU A 14 -13.38 -10.62 10.60
C LEU A 14 -14.14 -11.71 11.36
N PRO A 15 -15.47 -11.59 11.52
CA PRO A 15 -16.26 -12.81 11.31
C PRO A 15 -17.48 -12.71 10.37
N LEU A 16 -17.95 -11.56 9.87
CA LEU A 16 -19.24 -11.54 9.14
C LEU A 16 -19.25 -10.86 7.76
N LEU A 17 -18.61 -9.70 7.59
CA LEU A 17 -18.67 -8.99 6.30
C LEU A 17 -17.87 -9.70 5.18
N PHE A 18 -16.88 -10.52 5.53
CA PHE A 18 -16.10 -11.33 4.59
C PHE A 18 -16.91 -12.53 4.06
N GLN A 19 -17.84 -13.05 4.87
CA GLN A 19 -18.66 -14.20 4.52
C GLN A 19 -19.69 -13.83 3.43
N MET A 20 -20.28 -12.63 3.53
CA MET A 20 -21.21 -12.10 2.52
C MET A 20 -20.52 -11.72 1.20
N LYS A 21 -19.24 -11.34 1.23
CA LYS A 21 -18.44 -11.08 0.02
C LYS A 21 -18.06 -12.37 -0.71
N HIS A 22 -17.78 -13.44 0.02
CA HIS A 22 -17.46 -14.75 -0.56
C HIS A 22 -18.66 -15.36 -1.34
N GLU A 23 -19.90 -15.05 -0.94
CA GLU A 23 -21.12 -15.51 -1.62
C GLU A 23 -21.42 -14.71 -2.91
N THR A 24 -21.08 -13.41 -2.92
CA THR A 24 -21.20 -12.56 -4.13
C THR A 24 -20.03 -12.70 -5.10
N GLU A 25 -18.84 -13.13 -4.65
CA GLU A 25 -17.68 -13.45 -5.50
C GLU A 25 -17.78 -14.82 -6.17
N LYS A 26 -18.47 -15.81 -5.56
CA LYS A 26 -18.73 -17.11 -6.20
C LYS A 26 -19.48 -16.99 -7.53
N LEU A 27 -20.41 -16.03 -7.65
CA LEU A 27 -21.17 -15.78 -8.88
C LEU A 27 -20.39 -14.99 -9.95
N LYS A 28 -19.30 -14.30 -9.60
CA LYS A 28 -18.46 -13.56 -10.55
C LYS A 28 -17.40 -14.45 -11.22
N LYS A 29 -16.92 -15.49 -10.51
CA LYS A 29 -15.91 -16.43 -11.00
C LYS A 29 -16.30 -17.16 -12.30
N GLU A 30 -17.57 -17.53 -12.49
CA GLU A 30 -18.02 -18.25 -13.70
C GLU A 30 -17.98 -17.42 -15.01
N LYS A 31 -17.93 -16.08 -14.95
CA LYS A 31 -17.87 -15.23 -16.16
C LYS A 31 -16.45 -14.89 -16.61
N ASP A 32 -15.48 -14.91 -15.70
CA ASP A 32 -14.10 -14.53 -16.00
C ASP A 32 -13.28 -15.72 -16.57
N GLU A 33 -13.64 -16.96 -16.24
CA GLU A 33 -13.00 -18.18 -16.77
C GLU A 33 -13.02 -18.27 -18.31
N LYS A 34 -14.09 -17.79 -18.97
CA LYS A 34 -14.20 -17.83 -20.45
C LYS A 34 -13.38 -16.77 -21.19
N LYS A 35 -12.82 -15.77 -20.49
CA LYS A 35 -11.94 -14.75 -21.09
C LYS A 35 -10.46 -15.10 -21.00
N ILE A 36 -10.06 -15.89 -20.00
CA ILE A 36 -8.67 -16.26 -19.73
C ILE A 36 -8.14 -17.24 -20.80
N GLU A 37 -8.98 -18.17 -21.26
CA GLU A 37 -8.62 -19.22 -22.24
C GLU A 37 -8.13 -18.67 -23.61
N LYS A 38 -8.56 -17.45 -24.00
CA LYS A 38 -8.14 -16.82 -25.26
C LYS A 38 -6.78 -16.13 -25.19
N VAL A 39 -6.31 -15.78 -23.98
CA VAL A 39 -5.06 -15.03 -23.79
C VAL A 39 -3.87 -15.98 -23.61
N GLU A 40 -4.07 -17.13 -22.97
CA GLU A 40 -3.03 -18.16 -22.78
C GLU A 40 -2.46 -18.71 -24.09
N ASN A 41 -3.32 -18.96 -25.09
CA ASN A 41 -2.89 -19.52 -26.38
C ASN A 41 -1.94 -18.61 -27.19
N LYS A 42 -1.87 -17.31 -26.87
CA LYS A 42 -0.98 -16.36 -27.55
C LYS A 42 0.41 -16.28 -26.91
N TYR A 43 0.51 -16.55 -25.60
CA TYR A 43 1.78 -16.54 -24.86
C TYR A 43 2.54 -17.87 -24.98
N ASN A 44 1.85 -18.99 -25.15
CA ASN A 44 2.44 -20.32 -25.08
C ASN A 44 3.35 -20.71 -26.28
N LYS A 45 3.43 -19.88 -27.32
CA LYS A 45 4.31 -20.13 -28.48
C LYS A 45 5.77 -19.68 -28.27
N ARG A 46 6.06 -18.93 -27.19
CA ARG A 46 7.38 -18.30 -26.98
C ARG A 46 8.14 -18.80 -25.73
N SER A 47 7.51 -19.59 -24.88
CA SER A 47 7.99 -19.98 -23.54
C SER A 47 8.81 -21.28 -23.49
N ASN A 48 9.02 -21.99 -24.60
CA ASN A 48 9.74 -23.28 -24.59
C ASN A 48 11.26 -23.20 -24.33
N GLU A 49 11.85 -22.00 -24.23
CA GLU A 49 13.32 -21.85 -24.07
C GLU A 49 13.79 -21.27 -22.72
N ILE A 50 12.88 -21.00 -21.78
CA ILE A 50 13.28 -20.56 -20.43
C ILE A 50 12.65 -21.51 -19.41
N LYS A 51 13.20 -22.72 -19.30
CA LYS A 51 13.02 -23.54 -18.10
C LYS A 51 13.89 -22.97 -16.98
N GLY A 52 13.48 -21.79 -16.50
CA GLY A 52 13.91 -21.29 -15.20
C GLY A 52 13.37 -22.23 -14.12
N ASN A 53 14.12 -22.37 -13.04
CA ASN A 53 13.77 -23.18 -11.87
C ASN A 53 12.44 -22.69 -11.28
N PHE A 54 11.30 -23.19 -11.79
CA PHE A 54 10.00 -22.92 -11.23
C PHE A 54 9.87 -23.78 -9.97
N GLU A 55 10.00 -23.14 -8.80
CA GLU A 55 9.50 -23.73 -7.57
C GLU A 55 8.00 -23.96 -7.72
N GLU A 56 7.54 -25.17 -7.42
CA GLU A 56 6.13 -25.51 -7.41
C GLU A 56 5.44 -24.63 -6.36
N ILE A 57 4.62 -23.67 -6.82
CA ILE A 57 3.95 -22.71 -5.94
C ILE A 57 2.88 -23.48 -5.16
N ASN A 58 3.10 -23.68 -3.86
CA ASN A 58 2.06 -24.20 -2.97
C ASN A 58 0.91 -23.18 -2.87
N GLU A 59 -0.25 -23.52 -3.43
CA GLU A 59 -1.44 -22.66 -3.45
C GLU A 59 -1.88 -22.22 -2.05
N ASP A 60 -1.78 -23.11 -1.05
CA ASP A 60 -2.15 -22.80 0.33
C ASP A 60 -1.19 -21.79 0.95
N GLU A 61 0.11 -21.93 0.69
CA GLU A 61 1.12 -20.96 1.15
C GLU A 61 0.90 -19.58 0.50
N MET A 62 0.63 -19.56 -0.81
CA MET A 62 0.35 -18.33 -1.54
C MET A 62 -0.90 -17.63 -0.99
N LYS A 63 -1.96 -18.39 -0.71
CA LYS A 63 -3.20 -17.88 -0.14
C LYS A 63 -2.99 -17.27 1.24
N MET A 64 -2.18 -17.92 2.09
CA MET A 64 -1.81 -17.36 3.39
C MET A 64 -1.06 -16.03 3.24
N LYS A 65 -0.08 -15.94 2.35
CA LYS A 65 0.67 -14.69 2.13
C LYS A 65 -0.21 -13.55 1.60
N LEU A 66 -1.13 -13.85 0.68
CA LEU A 66 -2.09 -12.87 0.17
C LEU A 66 -3.04 -12.35 1.27
N SER A 67 -3.41 -13.20 2.22
CA SER A 67 -4.27 -12.80 3.34
C SER A 67 -3.63 -11.74 4.25
N GLU A 68 -2.30 -11.72 4.36
CA GLU A 68 -1.58 -10.69 5.12
C GLU A 68 -1.66 -9.31 4.46
N LEU A 69 -1.72 -9.26 3.12
CA LEU A 69 -1.86 -8.01 2.37
C LEU A 69 -3.23 -7.36 2.61
N ASN A 70 -4.27 -8.15 2.86
CA ASN A 70 -5.62 -7.63 3.16
C ASN A 70 -5.71 -6.88 4.50
N LYS A 71 -4.69 -7.01 5.36
CA LYS A 71 -4.58 -6.27 6.64
C LYS A 71 -4.02 -4.86 6.46
N LEU A 72 -3.60 -4.51 5.25
CA LEU A 72 -3.04 -3.21 4.92
C LEU A 72 -4.14 -2.30 4.38
N THR A 73 -4.34 -1.14 5.01
CA THR A 73 -5.32 -0.14 4.58
C THR A 73 -4.72 1.27 4.66
N PHE A 74 -5.10 2.14 3.71
CA PHE A 74 -4.71 3.56 3.77
C PHE A 74 -5.74 4.44 4.50
N SER A 75 -6.92 3.90 4.78
CA SER A 75 -8.04 4.60 5.42
C SER A 75 -8.60 3.73 6.54
N PRO A 76 -7.95 3.71 7.72
CA PRO A 76 -8.45 2.97 8.87
C PRO A 76 -9.79 3.58 9.29
N LYS A 77 -10.74 2.73 9.64
CA LYS A 77 -12.03 3.13 10.21
C LYS A 77 -11.94 3.22 11.72
N GLU A 78 -12.93 3.82 12.35
CA GLU A 78 -12.99 3.95 13.82
C GLU A 78 -13.10 2.58 14.50
N GLU A 79 -13.66 1.58 13.82
CA GLU A 79 -13.77 0.21 14.33
C GLU A 79 -12.49 -0.63 14.10
N ASP A 80 -11.48 -0.08 13.40
CA ASP A 80 -10.25 -0.81 13.09
C ASP A 80 -9.19 -0.64 14.19
N ASP A 81 -8.70 -1.77 14.71
CA ASP A 81 -7.54 -1.77 15.61
C ASP A 81 -6.24 -1.58 14.82
N ILE A 82 -5.69 -0.37 14.84
CA ILE A 82 -4.39 -0.08 14.21
C ILE A 82 -3.27 -0.76 15.01
N ILE A 83 -2.42 -1.52 14.32
CA ILE A 83 -1.24 -2.18 14.90
C ILE A 83 0.00 -1.30 14.73
N CYS A 84 0.20 -0.77 13.51
CA CYS A 84 1.33 0.09 13.18
C CYS A 84 1.03 0.94 11.94
N ALA A 85 1.78 2.02 11.79
CA ALA A 85 1.84 2.82 10.59
C ALA A 85 3.14 2.49 9.83
N ILE A 86 3.03 2.21 8.53
CA ILE A 86 4.14 1.76 7.69
C ILE A 86 4.37 2.83 6.60
N PRO A 87 5.57 3.43 6.52
CA PRO A 87 5.93 4.30 5.41
C PRO A 87 6.18 3.46 4.15
N MET A 88 5.66 3.89 3.01
CA MET A 88 5.77 3.14 1.75
C MET A 88 6.05 4.05 0.56
N CYS A 89 6.61 3.49 -0.52
CA CYS A 89 6.88 4.16 -1.79
C CYS A 89 5.84 3.92 -2.89
N ALA A 90 5.21 4.98 -3.40
CA ALA A 90 4.28 4.90 -4.52
C ALA A 90 4.44 6.04 -5.56
N PRO A 91 3.99 5.84 -6.80
CA PRO A 91 3.76 6.94 -7.74
C PRO A 91 2.62 7.85 -7.23
N TYR A 92 2.71 9.18 -7.43
CA TYR A 92 1.65 10.09 -6.97
C TYR A 92 0.26 9.73 -7.52
N SER A 93 0.18 9.30 -8.78
CA SER A 93 -1.07 8.89 -9.41
C SER A 93 -1.80 7.77 -8.65
N ALA A 94 -1.07 6.87 -8.01
CA ALA A 94 -1.64 5.75 -7.26
C ALA A 94 -2.25 6.17 -5.92
N ILE A 95 -1.89 7.34 -5.38
CA ILE A 95 -2.19 7.71 -3.99
C ILE A 95 -2.84 9.09 -3.85
N GLN A 96 -3.45 9.59 -4.92
CA GLN A 96 -4.18 10.85 -4.90
C GLN A 96 -5.32 10.85 -3.88
N GLY A 97 -5.96 9.71 -3.64
CA GLY A 97 -7.04 9.55 -2.65
C GLY A 97 -6.59 9.39 -1.19
N HIS A 98 -5.29 9.35 -0.91
CA HIS A 98 -4.79 9.08 0.44
C HIS A 98 -4.81 10.34 1.32
N LYS A 99 -5.27 10.20 2.56
CA LYS A 99 -5.25 11.26 3.59
C LYS A 99 -3.82 11.73 3.89
N TYR A 100 -2.90 10.76 4.03
CA TYR A 100 -1.50 11.00 4.37
C TYR A 100 -0.61 10.84 3.14
N LYS A 101 -0.29 11.95 2.48
CA LYS A 101 0.53 12.01 1.26
C LYS A 101 1.42 13.26 1.27
N VAL A 102 2.66 13.15 0.78
CA VAL A 102 3.61 14.27 0.66
C VAL A 102 4.30 14.29 -0.69
N LYS A 103 4.15 15.36 -1.45
CA LYS A 103 4.83 15.51 -2.74
C LYS A 103 6.32 15.73 -2.59
N LEU A 104 7.12 14.82 -3.14
CA LEU A 104 8.55 15.03 -3.30
C LEU A 104 8.82 15.68 -4.67
N VAL A 105 9.56 16.78 -4.65
CA VAL A 105 10.06 17.47 -5.83
C VAL A 105 11.59 17.46 -5.81
N PRO A 106 12.27 17.60 -6.97
CA PRO A 106 13.72 17.74 -6.99
C PRO A 106 14.18 18.85 -6.05
N GLY A 107 15.21 18.59 -5.25
CA GLY A 107 15.71 19.51 -4.22
C GLY A 107 16.95 18.99 -3.52
N ASN A 108 17.46 19.72 -2.52
CA ASN A 108 18.73 19.38 -1.85
C ASN A 108 18.59 19.17 -0.34
N ALA A 109 17.42 18.67 0.11
CA ALA A 109 17.18 18.41 1.53
C ALA A 109 17.71 17.04 1.94
N LYS A 110 18.23 16.91 3.17
CA LYS A 110 18.66 15.62 3.71
C LYS A 110 17.45 14.75 4.00
N LYS A 111 17.57 13.43 3.78
CA LYS A 111 16.50 12.44 4.06
C LYS A 111 15.88 12.59 5.46
N GLY A 112 16.71 12.78 6.49
CA GLY A 112 16.23 12.99 7.85
C GLY A 112 15.40 14.29 8.05
N GLN A 113 15.71 15.36 7.32
CA GLN A 113 14.93 16.60 7.39
C GLN A 113 13.57 16.44 6.70
N ILE A 114 13.57 15.79 5.53
CA ILE A 114 12.34 15.44 4.79
C ILE A 114 11.46 14.54 5.65
N ALA A 115 12.03 13.50 6.27
CA ALA A 115 11.33 12.59 7.17
C ALA A 115 10.65 13.33 8.35
N LYS A 116 11.38 14.22 9.03
CA LYS A 116 10.80 15.06 10.11
C LYS A 116 9.65 15.93 9.61
N SER A 117 9.82 16.51 8.42
CA SER A 117 8.81 17.33 7.77
C SER A 117 7.54 16.53 7.46
N CYS A 118 7.68 15.31 6.94
CA CYS A 118 6.57 14.40 6.66
C CYS A 118 5.80 14.02 7.93
N ILE A 119 6.48 13.60 9.00
CA ILE A 119 5.83 13.26 10.28
C ILE A 119 5.04 14.46 10.82
N SER A 120 5.67 15.65 10.84
CA SER A 120 5.00 16.88 11.28
C SER A 120 3.76 17.21 10.44
N HIS A 121 3.82 16.98 9.13
CA HIS A 121 2.67 17.16 8.24
C HIS A 121 1.55 16.16 8.54
N PHE A 122 1.87 14.87 8.68
CA PHE A 122 0.90 13.82 8.96
C PHE A 122 0.19 14.04 10.31
N LEU A 123 0.91 14.45 11.34
CA LEU A 123 0.32 14.78 12.64
C LEU A 123 -0.67 15.96 12.56
N LYS A 124 -0.41 16.95 11.69
CA LYS A 124 -1.32 18.07 11.44
C LYS A 124 -2.56 17.66 10.65
N CYS A 125 -2.43 16.69 9.75
CA CYS A 125 -3.54 16.13 8.98
C CYS A 125 -4.39 15.13 9.79
N SER A 126 -3.85 14.57 10.87
CA SER A 126 -4.56 13.60 11.69
C SER A 126 -5.55 14.26 12.65
N THR A 127 -6.82 13.88 12.53
CA THR A 127 -7.89 14.22 13.46
C THR A 127 -7.94 13.27 14.66
N ASN A 128 -7.52 12.02 14.48
CA ASN A 128 -7.64 10.95 15.46
C ASN A 128 -6.36 10.81 16.29
N ASP A 129 -6.49 10.76 17.62
CA ASP A 129 -5.33 10.64 18.51
C ASP A 129 -4.69 9.24 18.44
N ILE A 130 -5.48 8.20 18.14
CA ILE A 130 -4.99 6.85 17.87
C ILE A 130 -4.03 6.87 16.67
N GLU A 131 -4.45 7.48 15.55
CA GLU A 131 -3.59 7.60 14.36
C GLU A 131 -2.31 8.37 14.67
N LYS A 132 -2.38 9.45 15.46
CA LYS A 132 -1.19 10.23 15.86
C LYS A 132 -0.19 9.39 16.65
N LYS A 133 -0.67 8.51 17.54
CA LYS A 133 0.19 7.58 18.31
C LYS A 133 1.02 6.70 17.37
N PHE A 134 0.39 6.13 16.35
CA PHE A 134 1.08 5.26 15.39
C PHE A 134 1.96 6.02 14.39
N ILE A 135 1.56 7.23 13.99
CA ILE A 135 2.40 8.12 13.17
C ILE A 135 3.71 8.46 13.90
N ASN A 136 3.63 8.76 15.20
CA ASN A 136 4.82 9.02 16.03
C ASN A 136 5.67 7.77 16.28
N GLY A 137 5.11 6.57 16.11
CA GLY A 137 5.82 5.31 16.27
C GLY A 137 6.69 4.92 15.06
N ILE A 138 6.62 5.66 13.95
CA ILE A 138 7.43 5.39 12.76
C ILE A 138 8.87 5.78 13.02
N SER A 139 9.81 4.86 12.78
CA SER A 139 11.23 5.18 12.93
C SER A 139 11.70 6.15 11.83
N MET A 140 12.63 7.03 12.21
CA MET A 140 13.23 7.98 11.27
C MET A 140 13.97 7.27 10.12
N ASP A 141 14.50 6.07 10.37
CA ASP A 141 15.23 5.28 9.40
C ASP A 141 14.29 4.60 8.40
N ASP A 142 13.16 4.06 8.86
CA ASP A 142 12.13 3.48 7.96
C ASP A 142 11.60 4.54 7.00
N LEU A 143 11.37 5.74 7.51
CA LEU A 143 10.98 6.89 6.70
C LEU A 143 12.16 7.38 5.85
N GLY A 144 13.39 7.40 6.35
CA GLY A 144 14.57 7.81 5.59
C GLY A 144 14.87 6.90 4.39
N ASN A 145 14.72 5.59 4.57
CA ASN A 145 15.07 4.56 3.58
C ASN A 145 14.28 4.67 2.30
N CYS A 146 13.10 5.23 2.39
CA CYS A 146 12.12 5.08 1.36
C CYS A 146 11.85 6.48 0.70
N ILE A 147 12.46 7.56 1.26
CA ILE A 147 12.74 8.85 0.60
C ILE A 147 13.83 8.72 -0.47
N ILE A 148 13.56 9.26 -1.65
CA ILE A 148 14.52 9.36 -2.76
C ILE A 148 15.53 10.49 -2.50
N THR A 149 16.80 10.24 -2.81
CA THR A 149 17.88 11.25 -2.74
C THR A 149 17.60 12.44 -3.66
N ASN A 150 18.23 13.59 -3.37
CA ASN A 150 18.09 14.81 -4.17
C ASN A 150 16.63 15.27 -4.33
N SER A 151 15.85 15.15 -3.27
CA SER A 151 14.47 15.63 -3.22
C SER A 151 14.24 16.61 -2.07
N THR A 152 13.06 17.25 -2.09
CA THR A 152 12.53 18.07 -1.01
C THR A 152 11.01 17.92 -0.96
N THR A 153 10.40 18.27 0.17
CA THR A 153 8.94 18.21 0.35
C THR A 153 8.26 19.44 -0.24
N ASP A 154 7.22 19.23 -1.03
CA ASP A 154 6.32 20.25 -1.56
C ASP A 154 5.04 20.28 -0.70
N LEU A 155 5.17 20.86 0.50
CA LEU A 155 4.08 20.99 1.48
C LEU A 155 3.18 22.20 1.24
N LEU A 156 3.61 23.16 0.41
CA LEU A 156 2.83 24.36 0.09
C LEU A 156 1.74 24.03 -0.94
N ASN A 157 2.04 23.17 -1.92
CA ASN A 157 1.05 22.71 -2.90
C ASN A 157 0.26 21.48 -2.45
N SER A 158 0.61 20.84 -1.31
CA SER A 158 -0.16 19.69 -0.82
C SER A 158 -1.51 20.06 -0.19
N LYS A 159 -1.77 21.35 0.02
CA LYS A 159 -3.01 21.86 0.66
C LYS A 159 -4.21 22.05 -0.28
N PHE A 160 -4.05 21.98 -1.60
CA PHE A 160 -5.17 22.18 -2.53
C PHE A 160 -5.02 21.32 -3.78
N ARG A 161 -5.60 20.11 -3.74
CA ARG A 161 -6.35 19.49 -4.85
C ARG A 161 -7.03 18.21 -4.41
#